data_AF-A0A535P4W1-F1
#
_entry.id   AF-A0A535P4W1-F1
#
_cell.length_a   1.000
_cell.length_b   1.000
_cell.length_c   1.000
_cell.angle_alpha   90.00
_cell.angle_beta   90.00
_cell.angle_gamma   90.00
#
_symmetry.space_group_name_H-M   'P 1'
#
loop_
_entity.id
_entity.type
_entity.pdbx_description
1 polymer ?
#
loop_
_entity_poly.entity_id
_entity_poly.type
_entity_poly.pdbx_seq_one_letter_code
_entity_poly.pdbx_strand_id
1 'polypeptide(L)'
;LLVRERSGSWTYGFAVVVDDMRHGIDLVVRGRDLLPDTPRQIRLGRLLGRAAPPAFAHHPLVLRPDGSKLSKAGRDTSVRDLPNAGWTAEALIGRAAAAVGLADRPVPIAVDEVPALIDPLVSG
;
A
#
# COMPACT_ATOMS: atom_id res chain seq x y z
N LEU A 1 -7.38 22.41 -0.59
CA LEU A 1 -7.74 20.98 -0.48
C LEU A 1 -8.93 20.80 -1.39
N LEU A 2 -8.78 20.06 -2.49
CA LEU A 2 -9.92 19.77 -3.36
C LEU A 2 -10.67 18.59 -2.74
N VAL A 3 -11.90 18.83 -2.28
CA VAL A 3 -12.74 17.79 -1.64
C VAL A 3 -13.83 17.28 -2.57
N ARG A 4 -14.29 18.13 -3.50
CA ARG A 4 -15.34 17.81 -4.46
C ARG A 4 -15.00 18.38 -5.82
N GLU A 5 -15.23 17.60 -6.86
CA GLU A 5 -15.06 18.00 -8.25
C GLU A 5 -16.26 18.81 -8.74
N ARG A 6 -16.09 19.52 -9.86
CA ARG A 6 -17.19 20.24 -10.52
C ARG A 6 -18.31 19.32 -10.99
N SER A 7 -17.98 18.06 -11.29
CA SER A 7 -18.90 16.98 -11.64
C SER A 7 -19.77 16.52 -10.45
N GLY A 8 -19.47 16.96 -9.22
CA GLY A 8 -20.19 16.56 -8.01
C GLY A 8 -19.61 15.34 -7.30
N SER A 9 -18.60 14.68 -7.87
CA SER A 9 -17.90 13.57 -7.23
C SER A 9 -16.99 14.03 -6.10
N TRP A 10 -16.91 13.24 -5.03
CA TRP A 10 -15.91 13.43 -3.97
C TRP A 10 -14.53 13.03 -4.47
N THR A 11 -13.50 13.78 -4.08
CA THR A 11 -12.13 13.41 -4.43
C THR A 11 -11.67 12.20 -3.65
N TYR A 12 -10.75 11.42 -4.23
CA TYR A 12 -10.09 10.31 -3.55
C TYR A 12 -9.51 10.75 -2.18
N GLY A 13 -8.82 11.90 -2.14
CA GLY A 13 -8.22 12.41 -0.91
C GLY A 13 -9.24 12.74 0.19
N PHE A 14 -10.48 13.07 -0.17
CA PHE A 14 -11.56 13.25 0.80
C PHE A 14 -12.17 11.91 1.24
N ALA A 15 -12.51 11.04 0.28
CA ALA A 15 -13.13 9.75 0.55
C ALA A 15 -12.30 8.90 1.52
N VAL A 16 -10.99 8.76 1.25
CA VAL A 16 -10.09 7.97 2.10
C VAL A 16 -10.05 8.49 3.54
N VAL A 17 -9.96 9.81 3.73
CA VAL A 17 -9.89 10.38 5.10
C VAL A 17 -11.20 10.14 5.86
N VAL A 18 -12.34 10.30 5.20
CA VAL A 18 -13.65 10.08 5.82
C VAL A 18 -13.84 8.60 6.18
N ASP A 19 -13.47 7.70 5.28
CA ASP A 19 -13.61 6.26 5.49
C ASP A 19 -12.66 5.76 6.60
N ASP A 20 -11.39 6.22 6.61
CA ASP A 20 -10.44 5.91 7.68
C ASP A 20 -10.96 6.36 9.05
N MET A 21 -11.55 7.56 9.11
CA MET A 21 -12.14 8.10 10.34
C MET A 21 -13.37 7.30 10.80
N ARG A 22 -14.24 6.91 9.86
CA ARG A 22 -15.46 6.14 10.16
C ARG A 22 -15.17 4.72 10.63
N HIS A 23 -14.12 4.10 10.08
CA HIS A 23 -13.71 2.75 10.44
C HIS A 23 -12.72 2.70 11.60
N GLY A 24 -12.30 3.86 12.14
CA GLY A 24 -11.36 3.91 13.26
C GLY A 24 -9.95 3.40 12.91
N ILE A 25 -9.52 3.56 11.64
CA ILE A 25 -8.19 3.12 11.18
C ILE A 25 -7.10 3.90 11.91
N ASP A 26 -6.21 3.21 12.61
CA ASP A 26 -5.09 3.75 13.38
C ASP A 26 -3.73 3.60 12.67
N LEU A 27 -3.59 2.63 11.76
CA LEU A 27 -2.42 2.42 10.92
C LEU A 27 -2.81 2.33 9.44
N VAL A 28 -2.21 3.20 8.62
CA VAL A 28 -2.34 3.19 7.16
C VAL A 28 -1.04 2.68 6.53
N VAL A 29 -1.08 1.49 5.93
CA VAL A 29 0.03 0.91 5.16
C VAL A 29 -0.26 1.03 3.67
N ARG A 30 0.60 1.72 2.92
CA ARG A 30 0.41 1.96 1.47
C ARG A 30 1.71 2.21 0.71
N GLY A 31 1.64 2.30 -0.60
CA GLY A 31 2.79 2.56 -1.46
C GLY A 31 3.39 3.96 -1.26
N ARG A 32 4.73 4.07 -1.40
CA ARG A 32 5.48 5.34 -1.29
C ARG A 32 5.07 6.40 -2.32
N ASP A 33 4.43 6.02 -3.42
CA ASP A 33 3.84 6.96 -4.37
C ASP A 33 2.76 7.87 -3.76
N LEU A 34 2.10 7.44 -2.69
CA LEU A 34 1.09 8.22 -1.96
C LEU A 34 1.68 9.07 -0.82
N LEU A 35 3.00 9.03 -0.61
CA LEU A 35 3.66 9.83 0.43
C LEU A 35 3.36 11.34 0.30
N PRO A 36 3.39 11.96 -0.90
CA PRO A 36 3.10 13.40 -1.05
C PRO A 36 1.67 13.81 -0.67
N ASP A 37 0.71 12.88 -0.65
CA ASP A 37 -0.68 13.15 -0.27
C ASP A 37 -0.89 13.14 1.25
N THR A 38 0.01 12.50 2.00
CA THR A 38 -0.08 12.31 3.45
C THR A 38 -0.26 13.62 4.22
N PRO A 39 0.53 14.70 3.98
CA PRO A 39 0.34 15.96 4.70
C PRO A 39 -1.03 16.59 4.44
N ARG A 40 -1.56 16.44 3.22
CA ARG A 40 -2.86 16.99 2.83
C ARG A 40 -3.99 16.21 3.51
N GLN A 41 -3.88 14.89 3.59
CA GLN A 41 -4.85 14.03 4.26
C GLN A 41 -4.85 14.22 5.79
N ILE A 42 -3.67 14.34 6.41
CA ILE A 42 -3.56 14.68 7.84
C ILE A 42 -4.25 16.02 8.13
N ARG A 43 -3.97 17.04 7.30
CA ARG A 43 -4.62 18.35 7.45
C ARG A 43 -6.14 18.26 7.29
N LEU A 44 -6.63 17.49 6.32
CA LEU A 44 -8.06 17.30 6.12
C LEU A 44 -8.71 16.59 7.32
N GLY A 45 -8.10 15.52 7.83
CA GLY A 45 -8.62 14.80 9.00
C GLY A 45 -8.74 15.72 10.21
N ARG A 46 -7.75 16.57 10.47
CA ARG A 46 -7.82 17.58 11.55
C ARG A 46 -8.99 18.55 11.37
N LEU A 47 -9.22 19.02 10.15
CA LEU A 47 -10.36 19.91 9.84
C LEU A 47 -11.72 19.22 10.01
N LEU A 48 -11.76 17.90 9.84
CA LEU A 48 -12.96 17.08 10.04
C LEU A 48 -13.12 16.61 11.49
N GLY A 49 -12.28 17.09 12.43
CA GLY A 49 -12.39 16.78 13.85
C GLY A 49 -11.67 15.52 14.30
N ARG A 50 -10.77 14.95 13.49
CA ARG A 50 -9.96 13.80 13.90
C ARG A 50 -8.97 14.21 14.99
N ALA A 51 -9.09 13.59 16.17
CA ALA A 51 -8.27 13.90 17.34
C ALA A 51 -6.76 13.68 17.11
N ALA A 52 -6.39 12.56 16.50
CA ALA A 52 -5.02 12.22 16.13
C ALA A 52 -4.96 11.62 14.71
N PRO A 53 -3.91 11.92 13.92
CA PRO A 53 -3.69 11.22 12.65
C PRO A 53 -3.36 9.73 12.91
N PRO A 54 -3.61 8.84 11.94
CA PRO A 54 -3.12 7.48 12.04
C PRO A 54 -1.60 7.47 11.89
N ALA A 55 -0.97 6.38 12.32
CA ALA A 55 0.38 6.03 11.87
C ALA A 55 0.36 5.75 10.36
N PHE A 56 1.43 6.12 9.67
CA PHE A 56 1.57 5.88 8.23
C PHE A 56 2.85 5.11 7.94
N ALA A 57 2.72 3.95 7.31
CA ALA A 57 3.84 3.18 6.77
C ALA A 57 3.80 3.21 5.23
N HIS A 58 4.90 3.64 4.61
CA HIS A 58 5.00 3.78 3.16
C HIS A 58 6.01 2.80 2.57
N HIS A 59 5.52 1.69 2.02
CA HIS A 59 6.39 0.64 1.46
C HIS A 59 6.95 1.04 0.08
N PRO A 60 8.15 0.56 -0.30
CA PRO A 60 8.68 0.71 -1.64
C PRO A 60 7.73 0.16 -2.71
N LEU A 61 7.83 0.69 -3.93
CA LEU A 61 7.09 0.15 -5.07
C LEU A 61 7.83 -1.06 -5.63
N VAL A 62 7.10 -2.07 -6.06
CA VAL A 62 7.67 -3.16 -6.85
C VAL A 62 7.93 -2.61 -8.27
N LEU A 63 9.19 -2.64 -8.68
CA LEU A 63 9.65 -2.15 -9.97
C LEU A 63 9.97 -3.32 -10.91
N ARG A 64 9.94 -3.05 -12.21
CA ARG A 64 10.52 -3.93 -13.23
C ARG A 64 12.05 -3.93 -13.11
N PRO A 65 12.76 -4.90 -13.72
CA PRO A 65 14.21 -4.93 -13.76
C PRO A 65 14.86 -3.66 -14.34
N ASP A 66 14.14 -2.97 -15.24
CA ASP A 66 14.56 -1.69 -15.83
C ASP A 66 14.28 -0.46 -14.94
N GLY A 67 13.74 -0.67 -13.73
CA GLY A 67 13.41 0.39 -12.78
C GLY A 67 12.05 1.07 -13.01
N SER A 68 11.32 0.71 -14.07
CA SER A 68 9.98 1.24 -14.32
C SER A 68 8.93 0.66 -13.36
N LYS A 69 7.88 1.42 -13.06
CA LYS A 69 6.78 0.93 -12.22
C LYS A 69 5.99 -0.18 -12.93
N LEU A 70 5.70 -1.28 -12.23
CA LEU A 70 4.68 -2.22 -12.68
C LEU A 70 3.34 -1.50 -12.80
N SER A 71 2.64 -1.67 -13.91
CA SER A 71 1.34 -1.07 -14.15
C SER A 71 0.45 -1.97 -15.03
N LYS A 72 -0.85 -1.99 -14.73
CA LYS A 72 -1.85 -2.68 -15.57
C LYS A 72 -1.85 -2.18 -17.01
N ALA A 73 -1.54 -0.90 -17.24
CA ALA A 73 -1.44 -0.32 -18.58
C ALA A 73 -0.27 -0.90 -19.39
N GLY A 74 0.79 -1.36 -18.72
CA GLY A 74 1.94 -2.02 -19.35
C GLY A 74 1.70 -3.48 -19.73
N ARG A 75 0.48 -4.01 -19.60
CA ARG A 75 0.14 -5.43 -19.78
C ARG A 75 0.93 -6.37 -18.86
N ASP A 76 1.35 -5.90 -17.69
CA ASP A 76 2.00 -6.77 -16.71
C ASP A 76 1.03 -7.86 -16.24
N THR A 77 1.58 -9.06 -16.02
CA THR A 77 0.84 -10.22 -15.55
C THR A 77 0.10 -9.91 -14.25
N SER A 78 -1.21 -10.11 -14.24
CA SER A 78 -2.01 -9.97 -13.04
C SER A 78 -1.64 -11.06 -12.04
N VAL A 79 -1.72 -10.77 -10.74
CA VAL A 79 -1.60 -11.80 -9.69
C VAL A 79 -2.56 -12.98 -9.94
N ARG A 80 -3.71 -12.71 -10.56
CA ARG A 80 -4.71 -13.72 -10.93
C ARG A 80 -4.26 -14.70 -12.02
N ASP A 81 -3.31 -14.29 -12.85
CA ASP A 81 -2.83 -15.10 -13.97
C ASP A 81 -1.62 -15.96 -13.56
N LEU A 82 -0.96 -15.61 -12.45
CA LEU A 82 0.24 -16.28 -11.96
C LEU A 82 0.06 -17.78 -11.64
N PRO A 83 -1.07 -18.24 -11.06
CA PRO A 83 -1.29 -19.67 -10.83
C PRO A 83 -1.27 -20.48 -12.14
N ASN A 84 -1.87 -19.95 -13.22
CA ASN A 84 -1.87 -20.60 -14.54
C ASN A 84 -0.47 -20.66 -15.16
N ALA A 85 0.42 -19.76 -14.75
CA ALA A 85 1.83 -19.75 -15.13
C ALA A 85 2.72 -20.61 -14.21
N GLY A 86 2.13 -21.39 -13.30
CA GLY A 86 2.85 -22.31 -12.41
C GLY A 86 3.42 -21.67 -11.14
N TRP A 87 3.01 -20.45 -10.79
CA TRP A 87 3.43 -19.81 -9.55
C TRP A 87 2.63 -20.33 -8.36
N THR A 88 3.33 -20.56 -7.24
CA THR A 88 2.69 -20.78 -5.94
C THR A 88 2.53 -19.47 -5.19
N ALA A 89 1.64 -19.44 -4.19
CA ALA A 89 1.45 -18.28 -3.33
C ALA A 89 2.73 -17.95 -2.56
N GLU A 90 3.43 -18.97 -2.08
CA GLU A 90 4.66 -18.84 -1.29
C GLU A 90 5.79 -18.24 -2.14
N ALA A 91 5.93 -18.69 -3.40
CA ALA A 91 6.89 -18.13 -4.34
C ALA A 91 6.58 -16.65 -4.65
N LEU A 92 5.29 -16.30 -4.75
CA LEU A 92 4.87 -14.91 -4.96
C LEU A 92 5.14 -14.03 -3.73
N ILE A 93 4.81 -14.51 -2.53
CA ILE A 93 5.08 -13.81 -1.26
C ILE A 93 6.59 -13.58 -1.11
N GLY A 94 7.39 -14.63 -1.29
CA GLY A 94 8.85 -14.58 -1.25
C GLY A 94 9.44 -13.54 -2.20
N ARG A 95 8.96 -13.53 -3.45
CA ARG A 95 9.37 -12.55 -4.44
C ARG A 95 8.96 -11.13 -4.05
N ALA A 96 7.74 -10.94 -3.55
CA ALA A 96 7.26 -9.63 -3.11
C ALA A 96 8.07 -9.10 -1.92
N ALA A 97 8.32 -9.95 -0.91
CA ALA A 97 9.13 -9.63 0.26
C ALA A 97 10.55 -9.18 -0.15
N ALA A 98 11.20 -9.93 -1.05
CA ALA A 98 12.52 -9.55 -1.55
C ALA A 98 12.49 -8.23 -2.34
N ALA A 99 11.46 -8.02 -3.16
CA ALA A 99 11.34 -6.81 -3.97
C ALA A 99 11.15 -5.52 -3.14
N VAL A 100 10.60 -5.63 -1.93
CA VAL A 100 10.43 -4.49 -1.01
C VAL A 100 11.47 -4.44 0.12
N GLY A 101 12.45 -5.36 0.11
CA GLY A 101 13.54 -5.41 1.10
C GLY A 101 13.18 -6.04 2.44
N LEU A 102 12.09 -6.81 2.51
CA LEU A 102 11.71 -7.60 3.69
C LEU A 102 12.43 -8.96 3.76
N ALA A 103 13.03 -9.40 2.65
CA ALA A 103 13.84 -10.60 2.57
C ALA A 103 15.06 -10.35 1.68
N ASP A 104 16.21 -10.96 2.01
CA ASP A 104 17.44 -10.78 1.22
C ASP A 104 17.38 -11.44 -0.17
N ARG A 105 16.51 -12.45 -0.32
CA ARG A 105 16.41 -13.27 -1.53
C ARG A 105 14.97 -13.72 -1.78
N PRO A 106 14.55 -13.92 -3.05
CA PRO A 106 13.19 -14.31 -3.40
C PRO A 106 12.99 -15.83 -3.23
N VAL A 107 13.19 -16.34 -2.02
CA VAL A 107 12.85 -17.73 -1.66
C VAL A 107 11.37 -17.84 -1.32
N PRO A 108 10.69 -18.97 -1.56
CA PRO A 108 9.31 -19.15 -1.13
C PRO A 108 9.14 -18.92 0.37
N ILE A 109 8.08 -18.22 0.77
CA ILE A 109 7.76 -17.90 2.16
C ILE A 109 6.30 -18.28 2.42
N ALA A 110 6.06 -19.05 3.48
CA ALA A 110 4.71 -19.46 3.83
C ALA A 110 3.92 -18.28 4.43
N VAL A 111 2.60 -18.27 4.26
CA VAL A 111 1.76 -17.12 4.68
C VAL A 111 1.80 -16.87 6.19
N ASP A 112 1.97 -17.92 6.97
CA ASP A 112 2.09 -17.90 8.43
C ASP A 112 3.47 -17.40 8.93
N GLU A 113 4.48 -17.37 8.05
CA GLU A 113 5.80 -16.79 8.33
C GLU A 113 5.84 -15.27 8.07
N VAL A 114 4.89 -14.73 7.31
CA VAL A 114 4.84 -13.29 6.94
C VAL A 114 4.81 -12.33 8.13
N PRO A 115 4.04 -12.59 9.22
CA PRO A 115 4.02 -11.69 10.37
C PRO A 115 5.41 -11.41 10.96
N ALA A 116 6.28 -12.41 11.05
CA ALA A 116 7.64 -12.26 11.57
C ALA A 116 8.53 -11.33 10.73
N LEU A 117 8.19 -11.13 9.44
CA LEU A 117 8.90 -10.21 8.56
C LEU A 117 8.47 -8.75 8.76
N ILE A 118 7.27 -8.52 9.30
CA ILE A 118 6.62 -7.21 9.34
C ILE A 118 6.51 -6.66 10.77
N ASP A 119 6.51 -7.52 11.80
CA ASP A 119 6.48 -7.13 13.21
C ASP A 119 7.49 -6.00 13.58
N PRO A 120 8.74 -6.00 13.08
CA PRO A 120 9.67 -4.90 13.33
C PRO A 120 9.26 -3.53 12.77
N LEU A 121 8.33 -3.50 11.79
CA LEU A 121 7.85 -2.29 11.12
C LEU A 121 6.59 -1.69 11.76
N VAL A 122 5.89 -2.47 12.59
CA VAL A 122 4.58 -2.11 13.17
C VAL A 122 4.69 -1.85 14.68
N SER A 123 5.69 -2.42 15.34
CA SER A 123 5.89 -2.30 16.79
C SER A 123 6.71 -1.06 17.23
N GLY A 124 6.92 -0.09 16.33
CA GLY A 124 7.75 1.11 16.54
C GLY A 124 6.97 2.41 16.58
#